data_AF-A0A956H7J2-F1
#
_entry.id   AF-A0A956H7J2-F1
#
_cell.length_a   1.000
_cell.length_b   1.000
_cell.length_c   1.000
_cell.angle_alpha   90.00
_cell.angle_beta   90.00
_cell.angle_gamma   90.00
#
_symmetry.space_group_name_H-M   'P 1'
#
loop_
_entity.id
_entity.type
_entity.pdbx_description
1 polymer ?
#
loop_
_entity_poly.entity_id
_entity_poly.type
_entity_poly.pdbx_seq_one_letter_code
_entity_poly.pdbx_strand_id
1 'polypeptide(L)'
;IVHQHEEAARVAARLVEVGDKTDRAAMERLTSRAQRLRSLARPRSTLDFDLGKPLDSRWRLTQPGVIRSESRGLRVDIINVPGPVLQRPFYWDGERLELELELELERLEWGAMLNVDLVAIDEAGAAEATLGHLRIGAIGGGGHYVLERAEGRTLVPGSVVETPRMIAARPAEDQQRLRMRLDVSADTSTAWVSVTSSGEGHEPTTLAYTLGFEPAARRPGRYELRISTGRDPWMRGVVLLEHLALVGAGEDLEARTATPREQVLLALANAEHAHALALLEAAPAEAFAPRDRQWLMALALEQLGRWPEAQLQIQGAMGACDDDEALARFAYAMLLVPDRFGPTLREHCSRERFLFDTWQVAWGALFHHPDLTDVHRTMTTQLVDLDHCRPRDFVQAQACADLLTARSRGWYMQNLGAAADSDLRQAIAMVDVWMSRPQLTPEQAQTLRRTGSLAHVRLAAVLVSRNSLAEAELELRTALAMDDAPEIIADVIVSRSLFAPLHERPIWAEVVAAQSGRGLTIFQPPR
;
A
#
# COMPACT_ATOMS: atom_id res chain seq x y z
N ILE A 1 -19.32 19.66 15.09
CA ILE A 1 -20.39 18.69 14.76
C ILE A 1 -20.71 17.76 15.94
N VAL A 2 -19.72 17.19 16.65
CA VAL A 2 -19.96 16.60 18.01
C VAL A 2 -20.67 17.61 18.93
N HIS A 3 -20.20 18.85 18.95
CA HIS A 3 -20.89 19.95 19.65
C HIS A 3 -22.31 20.23 19.12
N GLN A 4 -22.59 20.00 17.83
CA GLN A 4 -23.92 20.19 17.25
C GLN A 4 -24.89 19.06 17.62
N HIS A 5 -24.42 17.83 17.89
CA HIS A 5 -25.27 16.72 18.33
C HIS A 5 -25.58 16.78 19.83
N GLU A 6 -24.60 17.17 20.65
CA GLU A 6 -24.85 17.50 22.06
C GLU A 6 -25.78 18.72 22.19
N GLU A 7 -25.63 19.70 21.31
CA GLU A 7 -26.54 20.84 21.20
C GLU A 7 -27.91 20.41 20.67
N ALA A 8 -27.99 19.50 19.69
CA ALA A 8 -29.25 18.91 19.23
C ALA A 8 -29.98 18.16 20.36
N ALA A 9 -29.27 17.40 21.19
CA ALA A 9 -29.83 16.76 22.38
C ALA A 9 -30.33 17.78 23.41
N ARG A 10 -29.56 18.86 23.66
CA ARG A 10 -29.97 19.96 24.54
C ARG A 10 -31.18 20.72 24.00
N VAL A 11 -31.24 21.00 22.70
CA VAL A 11 -32.37 21.63 22.01
C VAL A 11 -33.59 20.72 22.06
N ALA A 12 -33.42 19.42 21.83
CA ALA A 12 -34.51 18.44 21.95
C ALA A 12 -35.11 18.40 23.35
N ALA A 13 -34.28 18.48 24.40
CA ALA A 13 -34.75 18.57 25.77
C ALA A 13 -35.58 19.85 26.00
N ARG A 14 -35.08 21.00 25.54
CA ARG A 14 -35.78 22.29 25.66
C ARG A 14 -37.10 22.35 24.88
N LEU A 15 -37.17 21.77 23.68
CA LEU A 15 -38.39 21.78 22.85
C LEU A 15 -39.55 21.02 23.53
N VAL A 16 -39.26 20.01 24.34
CA VAL A 16 -40.27 19.27 25.13
C VAL A 16 -40.72 20.07 26.36
N GLU A 17 -39.83 20.88 26.94
CA GLU A 17 -40.13 21.73 28.11
C GLU A 17 -40.97 22.97 27.76
N VAL A 18 -40.74 23.57 26.59
CA VAL A 18 -41.32 24.87 26.18
C VAL A 18 -42.65 24.73 25.44
N GLY A 19 -43.04 23.52 25.02
CA GLY A 19 -44.29 23.30 24.27
C GLY A 19 -45.52 23.81 25.04
N ASP A 20 -46.27 24.74 24.44
CA ASP A 20 -47.55 25.19 24.98
C ASP A 20 -48.52 24.01 25.00
N LYS A 21 -48.96 23.61 26.19
CA LYS A 21 -49.79 22.41 26.42
C LYS A 21 -51.20 22.54 25.84
N THR A 22 -51.56 23.70 25.30
CA THR A 22 -52.90 23.97 24.78
C THR A 22 -53.08 23.63 23.29
N ASP A 23 -52.00 23.59 22.49
CA ASP A 23 -52.05 23.15 21.07
C ASP A 23 -51.43 21.76 20.90
N ARG A 24 -52.32 20.76 20.82
CA ARG A 24 -51.93 19.35 20.64
C ARG A 24 -51.13 19.10 19.35
N ALA A 25 -51.45 19.79 18.25
CA ALA A 25 -50.76 19.59 16.97
C ALA A 25 -49.37 20.23 16.97
N ALA A 26 -49.19 21.37 17.64
CA ALA A 26 -47.87 21.94 17.89
C ALA A 26 -47.02 21.03 18.79
N MET A 27 -47.60 20.48 19.86
CA MET A 27 -46.92 19.56 20.77
C MET A 27 -46.48 18.25 20.08
N GLU A 28 -47.33 17.66 19.23
CA GLU A 28 -46.99 16.47 18.45
C GLU A 28 -45.83 16.73 17.48
N ARG A 29 -45.80 17.90 16.82
CA ARG A 29 -44.68 18.32 15.96
C ARG A 29 -43.38 18.54 16.74
N LEU A 30 -43.45 19.24 17.88
CA LEU A 30 -42.28 19.49 18.73
C LEU A 30 -41.73 18.19 19.33
N THR A 31 -42.61 17.29 19.76
CA THR A 31 -42.24 15.97 20.27
C THR A 31 -41.58 15.12 19.19
N SER A 32 -42.16 15.09 17.98
CA SER A 32 -41.57 14.39 16.83
C SER A 32 -40.20 14.96 16.45
N ARG A 33 -40.06 16.29 16.46
CA ARG A 33 -38.77 16.96 16.20
C ARG A 33 -37.74 16.67 17.29
N ALA A 34 -38.13 16.69 18.56
CA ALA A 34 -37.27 16.34 19.68
C ALA A 34 -36.84 14.86 19.64
N GLN A 35 -37.74 13.95 19.30
CA GLN A 35 -37.42 12.53 19.10
C GLN A 35 -36.40 12.35 17.97
N ARG A 36 -36.59 13.01 16.83
CA ARG A 36 -35.63 13.00 15.71
C ARG A 36 -34.27 13.59 16.10
N LEU A 37 -34.23 14.70 16.85
CA LEU A 37 -32.95 15.25 17.33
C LEU A 37 -32.26 14.32 18.33
N ARG A 38 -33.02 13.60 19.16
CA ARG A 38 -32.47 12.57 20.07
C ARG A 38 -31.92 11.38 19.30
N SER A 39 -32.61 10.89 18.26
CA SER A 39 -32.10 9.77 17.44
C SER A 39 -30.82 10.15 16.70
N LEU A 40 -30.72 11.38 16.19
CA LEU A 40 -29.46 11.90 15.63
C LEU A 40 -28.34 12.00 16.67
N ALA A 41 -28.65 12.39 17.91
CA ALA A 41 -27.64 12.52 18.97
C ALA A 41 -27.22 11.17 19.56
N ARG A 42 -28.12 10.19 19.59
CA ARG A 42 -27.91 8.84 20.12
C ARG A 42 -28.62 7.82 19.24
N PRO A 43 -27.97 7.37 18.15
CA PRO A 43 -28.54 6.34 17.29
C PRO A 43 -28.83 5.07 18.10
N ARG A 44 -29.90 4.36 17.74
CA ARG A 44 -30.40 3.20 18.52
C ARG A 44 -29.59 1.94 18.29
N SER A 45 -29.00 1.83 17.11
CA SER A 45 -28.24 0.67 16.65
C SER A 45 -26.76 1.04 16.59
N THR A 46 -25.90 0.11 16.97
CA THR A 46 -24.45 0.24 16.83
C THR A 46 -23.90 -1.14 16.57
N LEU A 47 -23.11 -1.26 15.51
CA LEU A 47 -22.26 -2.42 15.29
C LEU A 47 -20.87 -2.05 15.81
N ASP A 48 -20.48 -2.67 16.91
CA ASP A 48 -19.18 -2.47 17.54
C ASP A 48 -18.37 -3.75 17.34
N PHE A 49 -17.20 -3.60 16.71
CA PHE A 49 -16.31 -4.70 16.38
C PHE A 49 -15.00 -4.56 17.17
N ASP A 50 -14.89 -5.40 18.20
CA ASP A 50 -13.63 -5.65 18.89
C ASP A 50 -12.74 -6.55 18.03
N LEU A 51 -11.81 -5.92 17.30
CA LEU A 51 -10.94 -6.59 16.33
C LEU A 51 -9.80 -7.38 17.00
N GLY A 52 -9.67 -7.31 18.32
CA GLY A 52 -8.83 -8.23 19.11
C GLY A 52 -9.46 -9.60 19.31
N LYS A 53 -10.73 -9.78 18.90
CA LYS A 53 -11.43 -11.08 18.88
C LYS A 53 -11.47 -11.66 17.46
N PRO A 54 -11.67 -12.99 17.34
CA PRO A 54 -11.92 -13.63 16.04
C PRO A 54 -13.09 -12.97 15.30
N LEU A 55 -12.93 -12.76 14.00
CA LEU A 55 -13.97 -12.27 13.12
C LEU A 55 -15.11 -13.30 13.02
N ASP A 56 -16.35 -12.84 13.14
CA ASP A 56 -17.53 -13.70 12.99
C ASP A 56 -17.84 -14.04 11.51
N SER A 57 -18.75 -15.00 11.31
CA SER A 57 -19.07 -15.57 9.99
C SER A 57 -19.74 -14.62 9.01
N ARG A 58 -20.07 -13.39 9.42
CA ARG A 58 -20.71 -12.37 8.58
C ARG A 58 -19.68 -11.46 7.92
N TRP A 59 -18.42 -11.52 8.37
CA TRP A 59 -17.29 -10.96 7.64
C TRP A 59 -17.00 -11.80 6.40
N ARG A 60 -16.68 -11.11 5.30
CA ARG A 60 -16.31 -11.72 4.03
C ARG A 60 -14.90 -11.29 3.66
N LEU A 61 -14.08 -12.26 3.32
CA LEU A 61 -12.72 -12.05 2.87
C LEU A 61 -12.59 -12.56 1.44
N THR A 62 -11.85 -11.83 0.61
CA THR A 62 -11.65 -12.19 -0.79
C THR A 62 -10.19 -12.61 -1.06
N GLN A 63 -9.26 -12.02 -0.29
CA GLN A 63 -7.82 -12.16 -0.49
C GLN A 63 -7.19 -12.98 0.64
N PRO A 64 -6.55 -14.11 0.32
CA PRO A 64 -5.93 -14.96 1.33
C PRO A 64 -4.74 -14.29 1.99
N GLY A 65 -4.66 -14.39 3.31
CA GLY A 65 -3.51 -14.05 4.16
C GLY A 65 -3.01 -12.59 4.16
N VAL A 66 -3.79 -11.69 3.56
CA VAL A 66 -3.67 -10.22 3.75
C VAL A 66 -4.13 -9.78 5.14
N ILE A 67 -5.04 -10.54 5.72
CA ILE A 67 -5.70 -10.24 6.98
C ILE A 67 -5.32 -11.31 8.00
N ARG A 68 -4.91 -10.88 9.20
CA ARG A 68 -4.60 -11.78 10.32
C ARG A 68 -5.06 -11.17 11.64
N SER A 69 -5.78 -11.95 12.42
CA SER A 69 -6.16 -11.62 13.78
C SER A 69 -4.95 -11.75 14.68
N GLU A 70 -4.74 -10.74 15.49
CA GLU A 70 -3.73 -10.68 16.53
C GLU A 70 -4.39 -10.27 17.85
N SER A 71 -3.73 -10.55 18.97
CA SER A 71 -4.29 -10.25 20.30
C SER A 71 -4.66 -8.77 20.53
N ARG A 72 -4.04 -7.85 19.77
CA ARG A 72 -4.26 -6.41 19.86
C ARG A 72 -5.29 -5.88 18.85
N GLY A 73 -5.63 -6.64 17.82
CA GLY A 73 -6.41 -6.14 16.69
C GLY A 73 -6.25 -6.99 15.43
N LEU A 74 -6.81 -6.50 14.34
CA LEU A 74 -6.74 -7.12 13.02
C LEU A 74 -5.58 -6.51 12.23
N ARG A 75 -4.51 -7.29 12.02
CA ARG A 75 -3.42 -6.91 11.13
C ARG A 75 -3.89 -6.99 9.68
N VAL A 76 -3.59 -5.93 8.92
CA VAL A 76 -3.82 -5.78 7.49
C VAL A 76 -2.49 -5.50 6.81
N ASP A 77 -1.98 -6.49 6.08
CA ASP A 77 -0.81 -6.33 5.23
C ASP A 77 -1.23 -5.75 3.88
N ILE A 78 -1.01 -4.46 3.67
CA ILE A 78 -1.33 -3.76 2.43
C ILE A 78 -0.42 -4.30 1.33
N ILE A 79 -1.00 -5.05 0.40
CA ILE A 79 -0.34 -5.57 -0.80
C ILE A 79 -1.13 -5.18 -2.06
N ASN A 80 -1.64 -3.95 -2.10
CA ASN A 80 -2.33 -3.31 -3.23
C ASN A 80 -3.01 -4.26 -4.25
N VAL A 81 -3.87 -5.14 -3.76
CA VAL A 81 -4.63 -6.10 -4.55
C VAL A 81 -5.91 -5.46 -5.07
N PRO A 82 -6.36 -5.77 -6.29
CA PRO A 82 -7.64 -5.26 -6.78
C PRO A 82 -8.80 -5.71 -5.90
N GLY A 83 -9.67 -4.75 -5.55
CA GLY A 83 -10.91 -5.01 -4.82
C GLY A 83 -10.79 -4.97 -3.28
N PRO A 84 -11.90 -5.20 -2.57
CA PRO A 84 -11.92 -5.18 -1.12
C PRO A 84 -11.31 -6.47 -0.55
N VAL A 85 -10.45 -6.34 0.45
CA VAL A 85 -9.82 -7.47 1.17
C VAL A 85 -10.71 -8.00 2.30
N LEU A 86 -11.52 -7.12 2.89
CA LEU A 86 -12.45 -7.43 3.97
C LEU A 86 -13.77 -6.67 3.76
N GLN A 87 -14.90 -7.34 3.97
CA GLN A 87 -16.23 -6.79 3.75
C GLN A 87 -17.19 -7.17 4.88
N ARG A 88 -18.08 -6.25 5.28
CA ARG A 88 -19.16 -6.51 6.24
C ARG A 88 -20.47 -5.86 5.78
N PRO A 89 -21.51 -6.64 5.45
CA PRO A 89 -22.82 -6.08 5.15
C PRO A 89 -23.48 -5.55 6.43
N PHE A 90 -24.24 -4.46 6.29
CA PHE A 90 -25.02 -3.85 7.35
C PHE A 90 -26.26 -3.15 6.77
N TYR A 91 -27.23 -2.86 7.63
CA TYR A 91 -28.41 -2.07 7.29
C TYR A 91 -28.29 -0.66 7.88
N TRP A 92 -28.64 0.35 7.09
CA TRP A 92 -28.75 1.74 7.55
C TRP A 92 -30.18 2.24 7.40
N ASP A 93 -30.71 2.85 8.45
CA ASP A 93 -32.07 3.40 8.48
C ASP A 93 -32.23 4.72 7.73
N GLY A 94 -31.13 5.29 7.23
CA GLY A 94 -31.12 6.57 6.53
C GLY A 94 -31.30 7.78 7.44
N GLU A 95 -31.01 7.68 8.74
CA GLU A 95 -30.95 8.84 9.64
C GLU A 95 -29.51 9.39 9.76
N ARG A 96 -28.75 8.89 10.74
CA ARG A 96 -27.33 9.21 10.94
C ARG A 96 -26.52 7.93 10.89
N LEU A 97 -25.39 7.98 10.23
CA LEU A 97 -24.40 6.91 10.22
C LEU A 97 -23.04 7.50 10.57
N GLU A 98 -22.39 6.92 11.58
CA GLU A 98 -21.02 7.27 11.92
C GLU A 98 -20.14 6.03 11.81
N LEU A 99 -19.07 6.13 11.03
CA LEU A 99 -17.99 5.16 11.02
C LEU A 99 -16.87 5.70 11.91
N GLU A 100 -16.48 4.93 12.91
CA GLU A 100 -15.31 5.16 13.74
C GLU A 100 -14.28 4.04 13.54
N LEU A 101 -13.02 4.42 13.38
CA LEU A 101 -11.90 3.51 13.16
C LEU A 101 -10.71 3.94 14.00
N GLU A 102 -10.14 3.02 14.77
CA GLU A 102 -8.88 3.19 15.47
C GLU A 102 -7.84 2.20 14.93
N LEU A 103 -6.64 2.69 14.61
CA LEU A 103 -5.58 1.88 14.03
C LEU A 103 -4.19 2.37 14.40
N GLU A 104 -3.24 1.45 14.30
CA GLU A 104 -1.80 1.68 14.43
C GLU A 104 -1.11 1.40 13.08
N LEU A 105 -0.34 2.37 12.59
CA LEU A 105 0.48 2.26 11.39
C LEU A 105 1.86 1.73 11.76
N GLU A 106 2.13 0.47 11.47
CA GLU A 106 3.47 -0.10 11.65
C GLU A 106 4.39 0.28 10.49
N ARG A 107 3.86 0.25 9.26
CA ARG A 107 4.60 0.49 8.03
C ARG A 107 3.67 1.01 6.93
N LEU A 108 4.13 1.96 6.13
CA LEU A 108 3.41 2.44 4.96
C LEU A 108 4.44 2.90 3.91
N GLU A 109 4.67 2.07 2.90
CA GLU A 109 5.50 2.40 1.74
C GLU A 109 4.76 3.38 0.82
N TRP A 110 5.50 4.06 -0.05
CA TRP A 110 4.97 5.00 -1.02
C TRP A 110 3.95 4.31 -1.91
N GLY A 111 2.83 4.96 -2.16
CA GLY A 111 1.70 4.39 -2.88
C GLY A 111 0.95 3.28 -2.12
N ALA A 112 1.40 2.87 -0.93
CA ALA A 112 0.61 1.99 -0.07
C ALA A 112 -0.56 2.79 0.49
N MET A 113 -1.76 2.21 0.38
CA MET A 113 -3.00 2.84 0.77
C MET A 113 -3.90 1.84 1.48
N LEU A 114 -4.55 2.31 2.54
CA LEU A 114 -5.70 1.67 3.17
C LEU A 114 -6.92 2.53 2.87
N ASN A 115 -7.94 1.93 2.30
CA ASN A 115 -9.22 2.57 2.00
C ASN A 115 -10.31 1.87 2.81
N VAL A 116 -11.20 2.66 3.40
CA VAL A 116 -12.40 2.18 4.10
C VAL A 116 -13.61 2.86 3.50
N ASP A 117 -14.42 2.09 2.79
CA ASP A 117 -15.58 2.57 2.04
C ASP A 117 -16.88 2.11 2.69
N LEU A 118 -17.90 2.98 2.64
CA LEU A 118 -19.29 2.63 2.89
C LEU A 118 -20.02 2.65 1.55
N VAL A 119 -20.47 1.50 1.08
CA VAL A 119 -21.02 1.34 -0.28
C VAL A 119 -22.44 0.82 -0.21
N ALA A 120 -23.39 1.51 -0.85
CA ALA A 120 -24.75 1.02 -1.05
C ALA A 120 -24.72 -0.23 -1.94
N ILE A 121 -25.47 -1.26 -1.54
CA ILE A 121 -25.56 -2.51 -2.29
C ILE A 121 -27.01 -2.84 -2.65
N ASP A 122 -27.21 -3.43 -3.82
CA ASP A 122 -28.53 -3.90 -4.25
C ASP A 122 -28.94 -5.21 -3.55
N GLU A 123 -30.11 -5.75 -3.88
CA GLU A 123 -30.59 -7.02 -3.33
C GLU A 123 -29.65 -8.20 -3.63
N ALA A 124 -28.96 -8.16 -4.78
CA ALA A 124 -27.97 -9.16 -5.20
C ALA A 124 -26.59 -8.94 -4.56
N GLY A 125 -26.39 -7.85 -3.81
CA GLY A 125 -25.12 -7.47 -3.19
C GLY A 125 -24.14 -6.76 -4.13
N ALA A 126 -24.58 -6.34 -5.32
CA ALA A 126 -23.76 -5.56 -6.24
C ALA A 126 -23.63 -4.11 -5.76
N ALA A 127 -22.45 -3.53 -5.99
CA ALA A 127 -22.17 -2.15 -5.59
C ALA A 127 -22.93 -1.14 -6.46
N GLU A 128 -23.68 -0.22 -5.84
CA GLU A 128 -24.40 0.83 -6.55
C GLU A 128 -23.70 2.19 -6.46
N ALA A 129 -23.48 2.67 -5.23
CA ALA A 129 -22.93 4.01 -4.99
C ALA A 129 -22.16 4.09 -3.68
N THR A 130 -21.13 4.95 -3.63
CA THR A 130 -20.32 5.15 -2.40
C THR A 130 -20.93 6.25 -1.55
N LEU A 131 -21.28 5.92 -0.30
CA LEU A 131 -21.81 6.85 0.68
C LEU A 131 -20.71 7.63 1.40
N GLY A 132 -19.58 6.99 1.67
CA GLY A 132 -18.46 7.58 2.40
C GLY A 132 -17.16 6.83 2.15
N HIS A 133 -16.04 7.54 2.27
CA HIS A 133 -14.71 7.01 2.03
C HIS A 133 -13.71 7.63 3.01
N LEU A 134 -12.96 6.78 3.71
CA LEU A 134 -11.79 7.15 4.48
C LEU A 134 -10.55 6.56 3.80
N ARG A 135 -9.47 7.32 3.76
CA ARG A 135 -8.20 6.86 3.19
C ARG A 135 -7.03 7.30 4.04
N ILE A 136 -6.09 6.37 4.17
CA ILE A 136 -4.73 6.62 4.63
C ILE A 136 -3.81 6.14 3.53
N GLY A 137 -2.91 7.01 3.07
CA GLY A 137 -1.91 6.64 2.09
C GLY A 137 -0.58 7.34 2.34
N ALA A 138 0.51 6.75 1.86
CA ALA A 138 1.78 7.46 1.74
C ALA A 138 1.95 7.93 0.30
N ILE A 139 1.90 9.24 0.07
CA ILE A 139 2.12 9.85 -1.25
C ILE A 139 3.43 10.65 -1.25
N GLY A 140 3.87 11.16 -2.41
CA GLY A 140 5.05 12.03 -2.49
C GLY A 140 6.01 11.65 -3.61
N GLY A 141 7.28 12.03 -3.48
CA GLY A 141 8.33 11.77 -4.46
C GLY A 141 9.68 12.39 -4.03
N GLY A 142 10.79 11.97 -4.66
CA GLY A 142 12.10 12.59 -4.41
C GLY A 142 12.67 12.36 -3.00
N GLY A 143 12.52 11.16 -2.44
CA GLY A 143 13.18 10.75 -1.17
C GLY A 143 12.44 11.16 0.11
N HIS A 144 11.19 11.62 0.01
CA HIS A 144 10.30 11.84 1.14
C HIS A 144 8.87 11.45 0.79
N TYR A 145 8.09 11.07 1.80
CA TYR A 145 6.68 10.74 1.68
C TYR A 145 5.85 11.62 2.61
N VAL A 146 4.56 11.74 2.32
CA VAL A 146 3.58 12.44 3.13
C VAL A 146 2.47 11.47 3.47
N LEU A 147 2.11 11.40 4.74
CA LEU A 147 0.92 10.72 5.20
C LEU A 147 -0.32 11.49 4.75
N GLU A 148 -0.93 11.05 3.65
CA GLU A 148 -2.16 11.59 3.10
C GLU A 148 -3.37 11.03 3.84
N ARG A 149 -4.17 11.93 4.39
CA ARG A 149 -5.37 11.64 5.18
C ARG A 149 -6.60 12.40 4.68
N ALA A 150 -6.48 13.17 3.60
CA ALA A 150 -7.47 14.16 3.18
C ALA A 150 -7.39 14.48 1.68
N GLU A 151 -7.15 13.47 0.83
CA GLU A 151 -6.87 13.58 -0.62
C GLU A 151 -7.62 14.72 -1.32
N GLY A 152 -6.88 15.79 -1.67
CA GLY A 152 -7.39 16.95 -2.39
C GLY A 152 -8.55 17.70 -1.71
N ARG A 153 -8.73 17.57 -0.38
CA ARG A 153 -9.89 18.13 0.33
C ARG A 153 -9.61 19.50 0.95
N THR A 154 -10.64 20.34 0.91
CA THR A 154 -10.65 21.62 1.64
C THR A 154 -10.84 21.36 3.12
N LEU A 155 -9.87 21.82 3.91
CA LEU A 155 -9.87 21.61 5.35
C LEU A 155 -10.75 22.63 6.06
N VAL A 156 -11.27 22.21 7.21
CA VAL A 156 -12.09 23.03 8.09
C VAL A 156 -11.18 23.98 8.89
N PRO A 157 -11.60 25.23 9.17
CA PRO A 157 -10.87 26.13 10.06
C PRO A 157 -10.50 25.48 11.41
N GLY A 158 -9.24 25.65 11.82
CA GLY A 158 -8.71 25.04 13.05
C GLY A 158 -8.12 23.63 12.87
N SER A 159 -8.18 23.06 11.66
CA SER A 159 -7.46 21.81 11.35
C SER A 159 -5.95 22.02 11.39
N VAL A 160 -5.23 21.12 12.05
CA VAL A 160 -3.76 21.12 12.09
C VAL A 160 -3.24 20.32 10.90
N VAL A 161 -2.66 21.01 9.92
CA VAL A 161 -2.14 20.42 8.68
C VAL A 161 -0.65 20.10 8.83
N GLU A 162 -0.29 19.35 9.86
CA GLU A 162 1.02 18.71 9.84
C GLU A 162 0.90 17.55 8.86
N THR A 163 1.51 17.71 7.69
CA THR A 163 1.74 16.64 6.72
C THR A 163 3.13 16.09 7.04
N PRO A 164 3.25 15.16 8.02
CA PRO A 164 4.55 14.71 8.48
C PRO A 164 5.31 14.13 7.29
N ARG A 165 6.49 14.69 7.05
CA ARG A 165 7.41 14.13 6.06
C ARG A 165 7.95 12.83 6.63
N MET A 166 7.57 11.71 6.02
CA MET A 166 8.18 10.43 6.31
C MET A 166 9.44 10.29 5.46
N ILE A 167 10.58 10.05 6.11
CA ILE A 167 11.86 9.78 5.43
C ILE A 167 12.03 8.27 5.20
N ALA A 168 11.27 7.45 5.94
CA ALA A 168 11.27 5.99 5.86
C ALA A 168 9.83 5.45 5.76
N ALA A 169 9.68 4.15 5.48
CA ALA A 169 8.39 3.48 5.44
C ALA A 169 7.71 3.37 6.82
N ARG A 170 8.43 3.62 7.92
CA ARG A 170 7.85 3.65 9.27
C ARG A 170 7.43 5.09 9.62
N PRO A 171 6.16 5.35 9.98
CA PRO A 171 5.75 6.66 10.48
C PRO A 171 6.48 7.03 11.78
N ALA A 172 6.65 8.34 12.01
CA ALA A 172 7.15 8.86 13.28
C ALA A 172 6.23 8.42 14.43
N GLU A 173 6.78 8.23 15.63
CA GLU A 173 6.08 7.64 16.78
C GLU A 173 4.78 8.38 17.14
N ASP A 174 4.78 9.71 16.99
CA ASP A 174 3.64 10.61 17.20
C ASP A 174 2.53 10.52 16.14
N GLN A 175 2.78 9.78 15.05
CA GLN A 175 1.88 9.60 13.90
C GLN A 175 1.49 8.14 13.67
N GLN A 176 1.86 7.23 14.58
CA GLN A 176 1.56 5.81 14.42
C GLN A 176 0.10 5.51 14.74
N ARG A 177 -0.52 6.16 15.73
CA ARG A 177 -1.91 5.88 16.12
C ARG A 177 -2.87 6.89 15.52
N LEU A 178 -3.82 6.39 14.74
CA LEU A 178 -4.84 7.20 14.08
C LEU A 178 -6.22 6.81 14.58
N ARG A 179 -7.02 7.82 14.92
CA ARG A 179 -8.47 7.69 15.10
C ARG A 179 -9.16 8.46 13.98
N MET A 180 -9.91 7.76 13.15
CA MET A 180 -10.66 8.34 12.04
C MET A 180 -12.15 8.24 12.31
N ARG A 181 -12.89 9.30 11.99
CA ARG A 181 -14.35 9.34 12.07
C ARG A 181 -14.93 9.91 10.80
N LEU A 182 -15.96 9.26 10.28
CA LEU A 182 -16.79 9.73 9.18
C LEU A 182 -18.22 9.80 9.66
N ASP A 183 -18.83 10.99 9.63
CA ASP A 183 -20.20 11.25 10.06
C ASP A 183 -21.05 11.65 8.85
N VAL A 184 -22.10 10.88 8.62
CA VAL A 184 -23.06 11.04 7.53
C VAL A 184 -24.42 11.30 8.12
N SER A 185 -25.07 12.35 7.63
CA SER A 185 -26.44 12.70 7.98
C SER A 185 -27.29 12.78 6.72
N ALA A 186 -28.52 12.28 6.80
CA ALA A 186 -29.49 12.35 5.70
C ALA A 186 -29.82 13.79 5.26
N ASP A 187 -29.71 14.74 6.19
CA ASP A 187 -30.09 16.14 5.96
C ASP A 187 -29.00 16.96 5.25
N THR A 188 -27.81 16.41 5.04
CA THR A 188 -26.68 17.11 4.42
C THR A 188 -26.24 16.41 3.14
N SER A 189 -25.75 17.19 2.17
CA SER A 189 -25.11 16.67 0.95
C SER A 189 -23.61 16.37 1.14
N THR A 190 -23.13 16.45 2.38
CA THR A 190 -21.73 16.27 2.72
C THR A 190 -21.57 15.43 3.98
N ALA A 191 -20.57 14.56 3.99
CA ALA A 191 -20.06 13.90 5.19
C ALA A 191 -19.06 14.81 5.89
N TRP A 192 -18.91 14.63 7.20
CA TRP A 192 -17.81 15.18 7.95
C TRP A 192 -16.76 14.11 8.19
N VAL A 193 -15.49 14.45 8.02
CA VAL A 193 -14.39 13.57 8.39
C VAL A 193 -13.49 14.27 9.38
N SER A 194 -13.07 13.55 10.41
CA SER A 194 -11.98 13.94 11.30
C SER A 194 -10.98 12.82 11.44
N VAL A 195 -9.70 13.16 11.40
CA VAL A 195 -8.57 12.26 11.63
C VAL A 195 -7.72 12.85 12.73
N THR A 196 -7.59 12.13 13.84
CA THR A 196 -6.73 12.48 14.95
C THR A 196 -5.51 11.58 14.94
N SER A 197 -4.32 12.17 14.86
CA SER A 197 -3.04 11.46 15.05
C SER A 197 -2.59 11.61 16.49
N SER A 198 -2.01 10.55 17.04
CA SER A 198 -1.41 10.55 18.38
C SER A 198 -0.23 9.60 18.47
N GLY A 199 0.63 9.84 19.45
CA GLY A 199 1.68 8.91 19.88
C GLY A 199 2.37 9.38 21.15
N GLU A 200 3.34 8.62 21.62
CA GLU A 200 3.97 8.88 22.92
C GLU A 200 4.66 10.26 22.96
N GLY A 201 4.42 11.01 24.04
CA GLY A 201 5.10 12.27 24.31
C GLY A 201 4.64 13.50 23.51
N HIS A 202 3.62 13.39 22.66
CA HIS A 202 3.14 14.49 21.82
C HIS A 202 1.63 14.75 22.01
N GLU A 203 1.22 16.02 21.88
CA GLU A 203 -0.21 16.37 21.90
C GLU A 203 -0.90 15.85 20.62
N PRO A 204 -2.10 15.24 20.73
CA PRO A 204 -2.82 14.76 19.56
C PRO A 204 -3.14 15.89 18.57
N THR A 205 -2.86 15.67 17.29
CA THR A 205 -3.22 16.62 16.22
C THR A 205 -4.48 16.16 15.52
N THR A 206 -5.38 17.11 15.19
CA THR A 206 -6.64 16.78 14.51
C THR A 206 -6.75 17.54 13.19
N LEU A 207 -7.06 16.77 12.15
CA LEU A 207 -7.37 17.24 10.82
C LEU A 207 -8.85 16.98 10.54
N ALA A 208 -9.58 17.95 9.99
CA ALA A 208 -10.99 17.78 9.65
C ALA A 208 -11.34 18.39 8.29
N TYR A 209 -12.25 17.74 7.56
CA TYR A 209 -12.71 18.16 6.23
C TYR A 209 -14.11 17.63 5.93
N THR A 210 -14.70 18.11 4.83
CA THR A 210 -16.00 17.62 4.34
C THR A 210 -15.82 16.81 3.06
N LEU A 211 -16.69 15.81 2.87
CA LEU A 211 -16.76 15.00 1.67
C LEU A 211 -18.12 15.16 1.01
N GLY A 212 -18.16 15.53 -0.26
CA GLY A 212 -19.39 15.42 -1.05
C GLY A 212 -19.65 13.97 -1.44
N PHE A 213 -20.91 13.55 -1.44
CA PHE A 213 -21.34 12.24 -1.91
C PHE A 213 -22.53 12.35 -2.87
N GLU A 214 -22.77 11.30 -3.66
CA GLU A 214 -23.87 11.26 -4.61
C GLU A 214 -25.24 11.19 -3.92
N PRO A 215 -26.25 11.96 -4.35
CA PRO A 215 -27.58 11.90 -3.74
C PRO A 215 -28.22 10.51 -3.72
N ALA A 216 -27.91 9.69 -4.73
CA ALA A 216 -28.43 8.32 -4.86
C ALA A 216 -27.93 7.39 -3.74
N ALA A 217 -26.73 7.64 -3.20
CA ALA A 217 -26.14 6.85 -2.14
C ALA A 217 -26.82 7.05 -0.77
N ARG A 218 -27.78 7.98 -0.62
CA ARG A 218 -28.35 8.40 0.67
C ARG A 218 -29.75 7.84 0.92
N ARG A 219 -29.92 6.54 0.68
CA ARG A 219 -31.23 5.89 0.87
C ARG A 219 -31.16 4.92 2.04
N PRO A 220 -32.19 4.84 2.90
CA PRO A 220 -32.31 3.72 3.81
C PRO A 220 -32.17 2.40 3.05
N GLY A 221 -31.45 1.43 3.59
CA GLY A 221 -31.22 0.18 2.89
C GLY A 221 -29.97 -0.57 3.30
N ARG A 222 -29.52 -1.45 2.40
CA ARG A 222 -28.38 -2.33 2.61
C ARG A 222 -27.10 -1.65 2.13
N TYR A 223 -26.07 -1.76 2.95
CA TYR A 223 -24.75 -1.22 2.70
C TYR A 223 -23.69 -2.27 3.02
N GLU A 224 -22.49 -2.03 2.53
CA GLU A 224 -21.33 -2.83 2.80
C GLU A 224 -20.18 -1.93 3.25
N LEU A 225 -19.62 -2.23 4.41
CA LEU A 225 -18.33 -1.73 4.83
C LEU A 225 -17.28 -2.52 4.05
N ARG A 226 -16.40 -1.82 3.34
CA ARG A 226 -15.30 -2.41 2.57
C ARG A 226 -13.98 -1.86 3.06
N ILE A 227 -13.04 -2.75 3.35
CA ILE A 227 -11.64 -2.39 3.51
C ILE A 227 -10.93 -2.86 2.24
N SER A 228 -10.25 -1.95 1.56
CA SER A 228 -9.45 -2.25 0.38
C SER A 228 -8.05 -1.68 0.50
N THR A 229 -7.12 -2.25 -0.25
CA THR A 229 -5.75 -1.75 -0.38
C THR A 229 -5.65 -0.85 -1.62
N GLY A 230 -4.51 -0.18 -1.82
CA GLY A 230 -4.26 0.60 -3.05
C GLY A 230 -4.36 -0.24 -4.32
N ARG A 231 -4.33 0.42 -5.48
CA ARG A 231 -4.54 -0.25 -6.79
C ARG A 231 -3.25 -0.70 -7.46
N ASP A 232 -2.10 -0.12 -7.11
CA ASP A 232 -0.82 -0.36 -7.77
C ASP A 232 -0.10 -1.55 -7.11
N PRO A 233 -0.06 -2.74 -7.74
CA PRO A 233 0.20 -4.00 -7.06
C PRO A 233 1.68 -4.25 -6.74
N TRP A 234 2.29 -3.50 -5.82
CA TRP A 234 3.67 -3.74 -5.35
C TRP A 234 4.09 -2.85 -4.17
N MET A 235 3.14 -2.13 -3.55
CA MET A 235 3.41 -1.29 -2.38
C MET A 235 3.09 -2.03 -1.11
N ARG A 236 3.97 -1.98 -0.11
CA ARG A 236 3.73 -2.65 1.17
C ARG A 236 3.36 -1.68 2.26
N GLY A 237 2.35 -2.03 3.03
CA GLY A 237 2.02 -1.37 4.27
C GLY A 237 1.56 -2.40 5.27
N VAL A 238 1.54 -1.99 6.52
CA VAL A 238 1.12 -2.81 7.63
C VAL A 238 0.35 -1.90 8.56
N VAL A 239 -0.92 -2.22 8.73
CA VAL A 239 -1.82 -1.52 9.62
C VAL A 239 -2.42 -2.52 10.59
N LEU A 240 -2.42 -2.18 11.86
CA LEU A 240 -3.15 -2.90 12.89
C LEU A 240 -4.45 -2.15 13.16
N LEU A 241 -5.59 -2.72 12.79
CA LEU A 241 -6.90 -2.17 13.09
C LEU A 241 -7.31 -2.65 14.49
N GLU A 242 -7.40 -1.73 15.45
CA GLU A 242 -7.66 -2.07 16.85
C GLU A 242 -9.18 -2.10 17.13
N HIS A 243 -9.91 -1.13 16.58
CA HIS A 243 -11.34 -0.99 16.82
C HIS A 243 -12.06 -0.42 15.60
N LEU A 244 -13.27 -0.91 15.35
CA LEU A 244 -14.16 -0.42 14.30
C LEU A 244 -15.59 -0.36 14.84
N ALA A 245 -16.27 0.77 14.66
CA ALA A 245 -17.67 0.90 15.02
C ALA A 245 -18.49 1.59 13.91
N LEU A 246 -19.70 1.10 13.69
CA LEU A 246 -20.73 1.72 12.85
C LEU A 246 -21.91 2.12 13.74
N VAL A 247 -21.97 3.39 14.13
CA VAL A 247 -23.06 3.94 14.95
C VAL A 247 -24.20 4.36 14.02
N GLY A 248 -25.43 3.90 14.31
CA GLY A 248 -26.59 4.04 13.43
C GLY A 248 -26.75 2.92 12.40
N ALA A 249 -25.86 1.92 12.41
CA ALA A 249 -25.97 0.71 11.60
C ALA A 249 -26.58 -0.44 12.40
N GLY A 250 -27.45 -1.21 11.76
CA GLY A 250 -27.97 -2.50 12.23
C GLY A 250 -27.39 -3.67 11.44
N GLU A 251 -27.57 -4.88 11.96
CA GLU A 251 -27.18 -6.10 11.24
C GLU A 251 -28.02 -6.27 9.97
N ASP A 252 -27.36 -6.66 8.87
CA ASP A 252 -28.07 -7.13 7.68
C ASP A 252 -28.51 -8.59 7.91
N LEU A 253 -29.79 -8.78 8.26
CA LEU A 253 -30.37 -10.11 8.49
C LEU A 253 -30.55 -10.91 7.19
N GLU A 254 -30.46 -10.25 6.04
CA GLU A 254 -30.54 -10.86 4.71
C GLU A 254 -29.15 -11.11 4.12
N ALA A 255 -28.09 -10.91 4.91
CA ALA A 255 -26.73 -11.24 4.50
C ALA A 255 -26.64 -12.73 4.14
N ARG A 256 -26.15 -13.02 2.95
CA ARG A 256 -25.93 -14.41 2.52
C ARG A 256 -24.93 -15.10 3.44
N THR A 257 -25.06 -16.41 3.54
CA THR A 257 -24.07 -17.24 4.23
C THR A 257 -22.72 -17.18 3.52
N ALA A 258 -21.64 -17.30 4.31
CA ALA A 258 -20.29 -17.41 3.79
C ALA A 258 -20.16 -18.69 2.94
N THR A 259 -19.59 -18.55 1.74
CA THR A 259 -19.22 -19.67 0.86
C THR A 259 -18.14 -20.53 1.52
N PRO A 260 -17.94 -21.79 1.08
CA PRO A 260 -16.86 -22.64 1.60
C PRO A 260 -15.48 -21.96 1.53
N ARG A 261 -15.20 -21.22 0.45
CA ARG A 261 -13.97 -20.44 0.31
C ARG A 261 -13.85 -19.33 1.34
N GLU A 262 -14.91 -18.55 1.55
CA GLU A 262 -14.91 -17.48 2.57
C GLU A 262 -14.75 -18.04 3.99
N GLN A 263 -15.31 -19.22 4.28
CA GLN A 263 -15.12 -19.88 5.59
C GLN A 263 -13.66 -20.27 5.82
N VAL A 264 -12.98 -20.83 4.81
CA VAL A 264 -11.55 -21.13 4.88
C VAL A 264 -10.73 -19.85 5.08
N LEU A 265 -11.04 -18.78 4.34
CA LEU A 265 -10.35 -17.50 4.48
C LEU A 265 -10.55 -16.87 5.85
N LEU A 266 -11.76 -16.96 6.40
CA LEU A 266 -12.08 -16.50 7.74
C LEU A 266 -11.29 -17.27 8.80
N ALA A 267 -11.23 -18.60 8.68
CA ALA A 267 -10.43 -19.45 9.57
C ALA A 267 -8.93 -19.10 9.49
N LEU A 268 -8.41 -18.88 8.28
CA LEU A 268 -7.03 -18.42 8.09
C LEU A 268 -6.78 -17.05 8.75
N ALA A 269 -7.69 -16.10 8.55
CA ALA A 269 -7.59 -14.77 9.15
C ALA A 269 -7.68 -14.83 10.67
N ASN A 270 -8.51 -15.70 11.25
CA ASN A 270 -8.63 -15.87 12.70
C ASN A 270 -7.48 -16.68 13.34
N ALA A 271 -6.42 -16.97 12.59
CA ALA A 271 -5.31 -17.83 13.01
C ALA A 271 -5.72 -19.28 13.38
N GLU A 272 -6.86 -19.76 12.85
CA GLU A 272 -7.39 -21.12 13.05
C GLU A 272 -6.89 -22.07 11.94
N HIS A 273 -5.58 -22.10 11.70
CA HIS A 273 -5.00 -22.75 10.51
C HIS A 273 -5.29 -24.25 10.40
N ALA A 274 -5.38 -24.96 11.53
CA ALA A 274 -5.78 -26.38 11.55
C ALA A 274 -7.25 -26.57 11.15
N HIS A 275 -8.13 -25.64 11.55
CA HIS A 275 -9.53 -25.66 11.14
C HIS A 275 -9.67 -25.34 9.65
N ALA A 276 -8.91 -24.36 9.15
CA ALA A 276 -8.86 -24.05 7.72
C ALA A 276 -8.46 -25.27 6.87
N LEU A 277 -7.46 -26.06 7.31
CA LEU A 277 -7.11 -27.33 6.65
C LEU A 277 -8.24 -28.35 6.69
N ALA A 278 -8.88 -28.54 7.84
CA ALA A 278 -10.01 -29.47 7.96
C ALA A 278 -11.18 -29.08 7.04
N LEU A 279 -11.47 -27.78 6.91
CA LEU A 279 -12.47 -27.25 5.97
C LEU A 279 -12.07 -27.54 4.51
N LEU A 280 -10.81 -27.30 4.16
CA LEU A 280 -10.28 -27.59 2.82
C LEU A 280 -10.34 -29.08 2.49
N GLU A 281 -10.04 -29.97 3.44
CA GLU A 281 -10.07 -31.42 3.26
C GLU A 281 -11.50 -31.97 3.13
N ALA A 282 -12.43 -31.47 3.96
CA ALA A 282 -13.82 -31.89 3.97
C ALA A 282 -14.64 -31.35 2.77
N ALA A 283 -14.21 -30.23 2.18
CA ALA A 283 -14.94 -29.62 1.09
C ALA A 283 -14.84 -30.42 -0.22
N PRO A 284 -15.94 -30.52 -0.99
CA PRO A 284 -15.94 -31.22 -2.26
C PRO A 284 -15.03 -30.53 -3.28
N ALA A 285 -14.54 -31.27 -4.27
CA ALA A 285 -13.50 -30.80 -5.20
C ALA A 285 -13.97 -29.57 -6.00
N GLU A 286 -15.25 -29.51 -6.35
CA GLU A 286 -15.91 -28.45 -7.10
C GLU A 286 -16.12 -27.15 -6.30
N ALA A 287 -15.92 -27.16 -4.99
CA ALA A 287 -16.09 -25.94 -4.16
C ALA A 287 -14.97 -24.92 -4.38
N PHE A 288 -13.85 -25.33 -4.99
CA PHE A 288 -12.66 -24.50 -5.19
C PHE A 288 -12.07 -24.70 -6.58
N ALA A 289 -11.50 -23.63 -7.15
CA ALA A 289 -10.57 -23.80 -8.26
C ALA A 289 -9.34 -24.60 -7.76
N PRO A 290 -8.80 -25.57 -8.53
CA PRO A 290 -7.73 -26.45 -8.05
C PRO A 290 -6.50 -25.69 -7.51
N ARG A 291 -6.03 -24.66 -8.22
CA ARG A 291 -4.88 -23.86 -7.81
C ARG A 291 -5.16 -22.99 -6.59
N ASP A 292 -6.38 -22.47 -6.45
CA ASP A 292 -6.80 -21.71 -5.26
C ASP A 292 -6.87 -22.61 -4.02
N ARG A 293 -7.40 -23.84 -4.15
CA ARG A 293 -7.38 -24.83 -3.06
C ARG A 293 -5.95 -25.13 -2.61
N GLN A 294 -5.05 -25.41 -3.54
CA GLN A 294 -3.64 -25.67 -3.25
C GLN A 294 -2.97 -24.47 -2.59
N TRP A 295 -3.27 -23.26 -3.05
CA TRP A 295 -2.74 -22.04 -2.45
C TRP A 295 -3.21 -21.87 -1.00
N LEU A 296 -4.50 -22.05 -0.72
CA LEU A 296 -5.05 -21.97 0.63
C LEU A 296 -4.47 -23.05 1.56
N MET A 297 -4.26 -24.27 1.03
CA MET A 297 -3.59 -25.34 1.78
C MET A 297 -2.13 -24.98 2.09
N ALA A 298 -1.38 -24.42 1.12
CA ALA A 298 -0.01 -23.99 1.32
C ALA A 298 0.10 -22.97 2.46
N LEU A 299 -0.77 -21.95 2.48
CA LEU A 299 -0.80 -20.93 3.53
C LEU A 299 -1.11 -21.53 4.90
N ALA A 300 -2.10 -22.42 4.99
CA ALA A 300 -2.45 -23.05 6.27
C ALA A 300 -1.30 -23.96 6.79
N LEU A 301 -0.68 -24.76 5.92
CA LEU A 301 0.44 -25.64 6.27
C LEU A 301 1.68 -24.84 6.70
N GLU A 302 1.96 -23.73 6.02
CA GLU A 302 3.07 -22.83 6.32
C GLU A 302 2.93 -22.23 7.73
N GLN A 303 1.74 -21.74 8.09
CA GLN A 303 1.46 -21.20 9.42
C GLN A 303 1.52 -22.26 10.53
N LEU A 304 1.26 -23.53 10.20
CA LEU A 304 1.43 -24.65 11.12
C LEU A 304 2.88 -25.18 11.19
N GLY A 305 3.82 -24.55 10.49
CA GLY A 305 5.23 -24.97 10.45
C GLY A 305 5.47 -26.26 9.64
N ARG A 306 4.51 -26.71 8.84
CA ARG A 306 4.60 -27.93 8.00
C ARG A 306 5.15 -27.60 6.61
N TRP A 307 6.31 -26.95 6.57
CA TRP A 307 6.89 -26.42 5.33
C TRP A 307 7.08 -27.45 4.20
N PRO A 308 7.61 -28.68 4.44
CA PRO A 308 7.78 -29.67 3.38
C PRO A 308 6.47 -30.02 2.66
N GLU A 309 5.35 -30.00 3.39
CA GLU A 309 4.03 -30.27 2.83
C GLU A 309 3.48 -29.04 2.10
N ALA A 310 3.72 -27.84 2.63
CA ALA A 310 3.38 -26.59 1.97
C ALA A 310 4.07 -26.46 0.61
N GLN A 311 5.34 -26.88 0.47
CA GLN A 311 6.08 -26.85 -0.79
C GLN A 311 5.38 -27.61 -1.92
N LEU A 312 4.83 -28.79 -1.64
CA LEU A 312 4.08 -29.56 -2.63
C LEU A 312 2.81 -28.82 -3.08
N GLN A 313 2.15 -28.11 -2.16
CA GLN A 313 0.98 -27.31 -2.48
C GLN A 313 1.35 -26.04 -3.26
N ILE A 314 2.48 -25.41 -2.94
CA ILE A 314 3.01 -24.25 -3.68
C ILE A 314 3.27 -24.64 -5.14
N GLN A 315 3.89 -25.80 -5.41
CA GLN A 315 4.09 -26.31 -6.77
C GLN A 315 2.79 -26.37 -7.57
N GLY A 316 1.75 -26.96 -6.96
CA GLY A 316 0.45 -27.04 -7.60
C GLY A 316 -0.18 -25.66 -7.84
N ALA A 317 -0.15 -24.80 -6.82
CA ALA A 317 -0.75 -23.47 -6.87
C ALA A 317 -0.10 -22.54 -7.90
N MET A 318 1.23 -22.63 -8.03
CA MET A 318 2.03 -21.83 -8.96
C MET A 318 1.99 -22.38 -10.39
N GLY A 319 1.75 -23.68 -10.57
CA GLY A 319 1.85 -24.32 -11.88
C GLY A 319 3.27 -24.18 -12.45
N ALA A 320 3.38 -23.79 -13.72
CA ALA A 320 4.67 -23.50 -14.37
C ALA A 320 5.10 -22.02 -14.21
N CYS A 321 4.44 -21.27 -13.32
CA CYS A 321 4.62 -19.84 -13.13
C CYS A 321 4.35 -19.02 -14.40
N ASP A 322 3.49 -19.50 -15.31
CA ASP A 322 3.39 -18.99 -16.69
C ASP A 322 2.17 -18.10 -16.95
N ASP A 323 1.32 -17.86 -15.95
CA ASP A 323 0.11 -17.04 -16.07
C ASP A 323 -0.01 -15.93 -15.00
N ASP A 324 -0.97 -15.04 -15.23
CA ASP A 324 -1.21 -13.85 -14.39
C ASP A 324 -1.66 -14.23 -12.97
N GLU A 325 -2.38 -15.35 -12.82
CA GLU A 325 -2.82 -15.85 -11.52
C GLU A 325 -1.63 -16.36 -10.70
N ALA A 326 -0.68 -17.04 -11.33
CA ALA A 326 0.59 -17.43 -10.72
C ALA A 326 1.42 -16.19 -10.35
N LEU A 327 1.48 -15.16 -11.19
CA LEU A 327 2.17 -13.91 -10.86
C LEU A 327 1.58 -13.23 -9.62
N ALA A 328 0.26 -13.19 -9.47
CA ALA A 328 -0.39 -12.61 -8.29
C ALA A 328 0.00 -13.38 -7.00
N ARG A 329 0.04 -14.71 -7.05
CA ARG A 329 0.51 -15.56 -5.93
C ARG A 329 2.00 -15.39 -5.66
N PHE A 330 2.81 -15.29 -6.71
CA PHE A 330 4.24 -14.98 -6.62
C PHE A 330 4.47 -13.67 -5.89
N ALA A 331 3.76 -12.61 -6.30
CA ALA A 331 3.81 -11.29 -5.69
C ALA A 331 3.47 -11.35 -4.21
N TYR A 332 2.35 -11.98 -3.87
CA TYR A 332 1.95 -12.21 -2.49
C TYR A 332 3.08 -12.89 -1.69
N ALA A 333 3.61 -14.00 -2.20
CA ALA A 333 4.60 -14.81 -1.54
C ALA A 333 5.91 -14.06 -1.28
N MET A 334 6.37 -13.33 -2.30
CA MET A 334 7.61 -12.56 -2.25
C MET A 334 7.50 -11.28 -1.42
N LEU A 335 6.33 -10.65 -1.34
CA LEU A 335 6.17 -9.41 -0.57
C LEU A 335 6.01 -9.66 0.92
N LEU A 336 5.34 -10.75 1.31
CA LEU A 336 5.02 -11.04 2.71
C LEU A 336 6.06 -11.92 3.41
N VAL A 337 6.54 -12.98 2.74
CA VAL A 337 7.44 -13.97 3.38
C VAL A 337 8.57 -14.40 2.43
N PRO A 338 9.39 -13.46 1.93
CA PRO A 338 10.38 -13.72 0.89
C PRO A 338 11.42 -14.79 1.27
N ASP A 339 11.85 -14.84 2.53
CA ASP A 339 12.89 -15.79 2.97
C ASP A 339 12.41 -17.25 2.92
N ARG A 340 11.10 -17.49 3.08
CA ARG A 340 10.52 -18.84 3.02
C ARG A 340 10.15 -19.21 1.59
N PHE A 341 9.39 -18.35 0.91
CA PHE A 341 8.88 -18.66 -0.42
C PHE A 341 9.93 -18.49 -1.52
N GLY A 342 10.83 -17.51 -1.42
CA GLY A 342 11.83 -17.21 -2.44
C GLY A 342 12.63 -18.43 -2.91
N PRO A 343 13.25 -19.21 -2.00
CA PRO A 343 14.00 -20.40 -2.39
C PRO A 343 13.15 -21.44 -3.11
N THR A 344 11.92 -21.67 -2.64
CA THR A 344 10.99 -22.65 -3.25
C THR A 344 10.52 -22.19 -4.62
N LEU A 345 10.18 -20.91 -4.77
CA LEU A 345 9.81 -20.31 -6.05
C LEU A 345 10.96 -20.36 -7.06
N ARG A 346 12.20 -20.15 -6.60
CA ARG A 346 13.39 -20.25 -7.46
C ARG A 346 13.66 -21.68 -7.93
N GLU A 347 13.40 -22.67 -7.08
CA GLU A 347 13.53 -24.09 -7.45
C GLU A 347 12.45 -24.54 -8.45
N HIS A 348 11.27 -23.91 -8.43
CA HIS A 348 10.10 -24.39 -9.18
C HIS A 348 9.81 -23.60 -10.45
N CYS A 349 9.94 -22.27 -10.41
CA CYS A 349 9.82 -21.45 -11.59
C CYS A 349 11.09 -21.57 -12.44
N SER A 350 10.97 -21.41 -13.76
CA SER A 350 12.15 -21.28 -14.60
C SER A 350 13.00 -20.08 -14.15
N ARG A 351 14.32 -20.15 -14.31
CA ARG A 351 15.24 -19.05 -13.94
C ARG A 351 14.79 -17.71 -14.53
N GLU A 352 14.42 -17.71 -15.81
CA GLU A 352 13.94 -16.51 -16.50
C GLU A 352 12.67 -15.99 -15.83
N ARG A 353 11.69 -16.85 -15.59
CA ARG A 353 10.42 -16.43 -14.99
C ARG A 353 10.58 -15.93 -13.56
N PHE A 354 11.38 -16.61 -12.74
CA PHE A 354 11.68 -16.16 -11.38
C PHE A 354 12.30 -14.76 -11.37
N LEU A 355 13.27 -14.50 -12.27
CA LEU A 355 13.90 -13.19 -12.40
C LEU A 355 12.87 -12.13 -12.82
N PHE A 356 12.04 -12.39 -13.83
CA PHE A 356 11.08 -11.40 -14.34
C PHE A 356 9.91 -11.15 -13.38
N ASP A 357 9.41 -12.17 -12.70
CA ASP A 357 8.34 -12.01 -11.72
C ASP A 357 8.89 -11.28 -10.48
N THR A 358 10.10 -11.62 -10.04
CA THR A 358 10.77 -10.86 -8.96
C THR A 358 10.99 -9.42 -9.37
N TRP A 359 11.39 -9.17 -10.62
CA TRP A 359 11.50 -7.83 -11.16
C TRP A 359 10.18 -7.08 -11.14
N GLN A 360 9.10 -7.66 -11.66
CA GLN A 360 7.79 -7.02 -11.69
C GLN A 360 7.30 -6.68 -10.28
N VAL A 361 7.52 -7.58 -9.32
CA VAL A 361 7.13 -7.39 -7.92
C VAL A 361 8.01 -6.37 -7.22
N ALA A 362 9.32 -6.40 -7.47
CA ALA A 362 10.27 -5.62 -6.72
C ALA A 362 10.57 -4.26 -7.35
N TRP A 363 10.33 -4.04 -8.64
CA TRP A 363 10.64 -2.78 -9.34
C TRP A 363 10.02 -1.57 -8.64
N GLY A 364 8.71 -1.61 -8.36
CA GLY A 364 8.02 -0.54 -7.65
C GLY A 364 8.50 -0.37 -6.20
N ALA A 365 8.65 -1.46 -5.46
CA ALA A 365 9.11 -1.39 -4.06
C ALA A 365 10.57 -0.90 -3.92
N LEU A 366 11.47 -1.34 -4.82
CA LEU A 366 12.91 -1.09 -4.77
C LEU A 366 13.32 0.31 -5.23
N PHE A 367 12.63 0.87 -6.22
CA PHE A 367 12.97 2.17 -6.76
C PHE A 367 12.60 3.29 -5.79
N HIS A 368 11.48 3.12 -5.09
CA HIS A 368 10.97 4.16 -4.21
C HIS A 368 11.55 4.11 -2.80
N HIS A 369 12.05 2.96 -2.32
CA HIS A 369 12.39 2.80 -0.91
C HIS A 369 13.84 2.37 -0.63
N PRO A 370 14.72 3.37 -0.43
CA PRO A 370 16.11 3.12 -0.17
C PRO A 370 16.45 2.24 1.04
N ASP A 371 15.63 2.29 2.09
CA ASP A 371 15.99 1.81 3.42
C ASP A 371 15.43 0.43 3.77
N LEU A 372 14.83 -0.27 2.79
CA LEU A 372 14.16 -1.55 3.01
C LEU A 372 15.15 -2.71 2.96
N THR A 373 15.79 -2.93 4.11
CA THR A 373 16.80 -3.99 4.30
C THR A 373 16.29 -5.38 3.95
N ASP A 374 15.00 -5.67 4.19
CA ASP A 374 14.34 -6.93 3.85
C ASP A 374 14.29 -7.21 2.35
N VAL A 375 13.96 -6.20 1.54
CA VAL A 375 13.96 -6.34 0.06
C VAL A 375 15.37 -6.47 -0.46
N HIS A 376 16.29 -5.64 0.03
CA HIS A 376 17.70 -5.69 -0.36
C HIS A 376 18.33 -7.05 -0.04
N ARG A 377 17.99 -7.63 1.12
CA ARG A 377 18.36 -9.01 1.47
C ARG A 377 17.72 -10.03 0.54
N THR A 378 16.44 -9.88 0.22
CA THR A 378 15.74 -10.76 -0.74
C THR A 378 16.42 -10.73 -2.10
N MET A 379 16.75 -9.56 -2.63
CA MET A 379 17.48 -9.45 -3.91
C MET A 379 18.84 -10.14 -3.88
N THR A 380 19.62 -9.86 -2.84
CA THR A 380 21.01 -10.37 -2.73
C THR A 380 21.06 -11.88 -2.47
N THR A 381 20.04 -12.46 -1.85
CA THR A 381 19.97 -13.91 -1.55
C THR A 381 19.22 -14.71 -2.62
N GLN A 382 18.15 -14.16 -3.19
CA GLN A 382 17.27 -14.90 -4.10
C GLN A 382 17.69 -14.73 -5.57
N LEU A 383 18.25 -13.57 -5.94
CA LEU A 383 18.66 -13.29 -7.31
C LEU A 383 20.14 -13.57 -7.55
N VAL A 384 20.79 -14.49 -6.82
CA VAL A 384 22.25 -14.75 -6.98
C VAL A 384 22.62 -15.08 -8.42
N ASP A 385 21.71 -15.72 -9.15
CA ASP A 385 21.84 -16.13 -10.55
C ASP A 385 21.60 -15.00 -11.58
N LEU A 386 21.37 -13.76 -11.16
CA LEU A 386 21.12 -12.67 -12.08
C LEU A 386 22.33 -12.39 -13.01
N ASP A 387 23.53 -12.71 -12.55
CA ASP A 387 24.80 -12.57 -13.26
C ASP A 387 24.95 -13.49 -14.48
N HIS A 388 24.18 -14.57 -14.59
CA HIS A 388 24.13 -15.37 -15.83
C HIS A 388 22.85 -15.17 -16.64
N CYS A 389 22.05 -14.13 -16.34
CA CYS A 389 20.92 -13.73 -17.18
C CYS A 389 21.41 -13.42 -18.60
N ARG A 390 20.82 -14.08 -19.60
CA ARG A 390 21.05 -13.79 -21.03
C ARG A 390 19.74 -13.28 -21.64
N PRO A 391 19.47 -11.97 -21.56
CA PRO A 391 18.20 -11.42 -22.05
C PRO A 391 18.04 -11.66 -23.55
N ARG A 392 16.83 -12.07 -23.94
CA ARG A 392 16.50 -12.42 -25.34
C ARG A 392 15.90 -11.24 -26.11
N ASP A 393 15.17 -10.39 -25.40
CA ASP A 393 14.50 -9.21 -25.92
C ASP A 393 14.80 -7.96 -25.06
N PHE A 394 14.32 -6.80 -25.52
CA PHE A 394 14.54 -5.51 -24.85
C PHE A 394 13.99 -5.48 -23.42
N VAL A 395 12.78 -6.00 -23.21
CA VAL A 395 12.10 -5.99 -21.90
C VAL A 395 12.93 -6.77 -20.89
N GLN A 396 13.46 -7.92 -21.32
CA GLN A 396 14.32 -8.74 -20.49
C GLN A 396 15.65 -8.04 -20.15
N ALA A 397 16.24 -7.34 -21.13
CA ALA A 397 17.51 -6.64 -20.94
C ALA A 397 17.37 -5.49 -19.95
N GLN A 398 16.31 -4.69 -20.10
CA GLN A 398 15.98 -3.62 -19.18
C GLN A 398 15.79 -4.17 -17.76
N ALA A 399 14.93 -5.20 -17.60
CA ALA A 399 14.68 -5.82 -16.31
C ALA A 399 15.95 -6.37 -15.65
N CYS A 400 16.83 -7.07 -16.39
CA CYS A 400 18.08 -7.58 -15.83
C CYS A 400 19.06 -6.44 -15.46
N ALA A 401 19.19 -5.38 -16.28
CA ALA A 401 20.05 -4.24 -15.96
C ALA A 401 19.57 -3.46 -14.73
N ASP A 402 18.27 -3.24 -14.61
CA ASP A 402 17.70 -2.55 -13.47
C ASP A 402 17.73 -3.42 -12.18
N LEU A 403 17.48 -4.73 -12.28
CA LEU A 403 17.67 -5.65 -11.16
C LEU A 403 19.12 -5.67 -10.66
N LEU A 404 20.11 -5.65 -11.56
CA LEU A 404 21.54 -5.58 -11.19
C LEU A 404 21.82 -4.26 -10.48
N THR A 405 21.30 -3.17 -11.03
CA THR A 405 21.41 -1.82 -10.46
C THR A 405 20.78 -1.76 -9.06
N ALA A 406 19.64 -2.42 -8.84
CA ALA A 406 18.98 -2.48 -7.54
C ALA A 406 19.67 -3.47 -6.57
N ARG A 407 20.13 -4.65 -7.02
CA ARG A 407 20.85 -5.63 -6.18
C ARG A 407 22.19 -5.08 -5.69
N SER A 408 22.89 -4.30 -6.52
CA SER A 408 24.14 -3.62 -6.15
C SER A 408 24.00 -2.76 -4.89
N ARG A 409 22.84 -2.11 -4.72
CA ARG A 409 22.54 -1.33 -3.53
C ARG A 409 22.45 -2.21 -2.29
N GLY A 410 21.79 -3.36 -2.41
CA GLY A 410 21.71 -4.33 -1.32
C GLY A 410 23.09 -4.85 -0.91
N TRP A 411 23.99 -5.09 -1.87
CA TRP A 411 25.38 -5.41 -1.57
C TRP A 411 26.10 -4.27 -0.86
N TYR A 412 25.92 -3.04 -1.34
CA TYR A 412 26.52 -1.86 -0.74
C TYR A 412 26.08 -1.65 0.72
N MET A 413 24.78 -1.79 1.01
CA MET A 413 24.23 -1.69 2.37
C MET A 413 24.74 -2.78 3.32
N GLN A 414 25.17 -3.92 2.77
CA GLN A 414 25.80 -5.01 3.52
C GLN A 414 27.33 -4.88 3.61
N ASN A 415 27.89 -3.72 3.25
CA ASN A 415 29.32 -3.45 3.19
C ASN A 415 30.09 -4.36 2.20
N LEU A 416 29.42 -4.88 1.18
CA LEU A 416 29.99 -5.72 0.13
C LEU A 416 30.21 -4.91 -1.16
N GLY A 417 30.99 -3.84 -1.07
CA GLY A 417 31.23 -2.90 -2.18
C GLY A 417 31.81 -3.55 -3.44
N ALA A 418 32.55 -4.66 -3.34
CA ALA A 418 33.06 -5.39 -4.50
C ALA A 418 31.94 -6.08 -5.31
N ALA A 419 30.95 -6.65 -4.62
CA ALA A 419 29.79 -7.25 -5.29
C ALA A 419 28.88 -6.17 -5.89
N ALA A 420 28.73 -5.03 -5.20
CA ALA A 420 28.02 -3.88 -5.73
C ALA A 420 28.66 -3.34 -7.03
N ASP A 421 29.98 -3.17 -7.05
CA ASP A 421 30.76 -2.78 -8.23
C ASP A 421 30.55 -3.75 -9.40
N SER A 422 30.69 -5.06 -9.15
CA SER A 422 30.49 -6.11 -10.15
C SER A 422 29.10 -6.04 -10.80
N ASP A 423 28.04 -5.91 -9.99
CA ASP A 423 26.67 -5.80 -10.48
C ASP A 423 26.47 -4.56 -11.36
N LEU A 424 27.01 -3.42 -10.94
CA LEU A 424 26.87 -2.16 -11.68
C LEU A 424 27.62 -2.19 -13.02
N ARG A 425 28.82 -2.75 -13.05
CA ARG A 425 29.57 -2.93 -14.31
C ARG A 425 28.86 -3.89 -15.25
N GLN A 426 28.23 -4.93 -14.72
CA GLN A 426 27.45 -5.85 -15.53
C GLN A 426 26.18 -5.19 -16.08
N ALA A 427 25.50 -4.35 -15.30
CA ALA A 427 24.36 -3.56 -15.76
C ALA A 427 24.77 -2.62 -16.91
N ILE A 428 25.89 -1.90 -16.76
CA ILE A 428 26.46 -1.01 -17.78
C ILE A 428 26.79 -1.79 -19.05
N ALA A 429 27.53 -2.90 -18.93
CA ALA A 429 27.89 -3.74 -20.08
C ALA A 429 26.66 -4.30 -20.81
N MET A 430 25.60 -4.65 -20.08
CA MET A 430 24.34 -5.08 -20.65
C MET A 430 23.68 -3.96 -21.46
N VAL A 431 23.61 -2.74 -20.89
CA VAL A 431 23.08 -1.56 -21.59
C VAL A 431 23.88 -1.28 -22.87
N ASP A 432 25.22 -1.28 -22.80
CA ASP A 432 26.08 -1.02 -23.96
C ASP A 432 25.86 -2.02 -25.10
N VAL A 433 25.80 -3.31 -24.77
CA VAL A 433 25.53 -4.39 -25.74
C VAL A 433 24.18 -4.17 -26.42
N TRP A 434 23.14 -3.79 -25.68
CA TRP A 434 21.81 -3.59 -26.23
C TRP A 434 21.68 -2.29 -27.02
N MET A 435 22.30 -1.21 -26.56
CA MET A 435 22.36 0.08 -27.26
C MET A 435 23.06 -0.01 -28.61
N SER A 436 23.97 -0.98 -28.78
CA SER A 436 24.62 -1.25 -30.08
C SER A 436 23.73 -1.97 -31.10
N ARG A 437 22.53 -2.44 -30.71
CA ARG A 437 21.64 -3.18 -31.61
C ARG A 437 20.86 -2.22 -32.53
N PRO A 438 20.74 -2.50 -33.82
CA PRO A 438 20.11 -1.60 -34.79
C PRO A 438 18.57 -1.52 -34.70
N GLN A 439 17.94 -2.26 -33.78
CA GLN A 439 16.50 -2.51 -33.76
C GLN A 439 15.75 -1.81 -32.60
N LEU A 440 16.42 -0.95 -31.84
CA LEU A 440 15.77 -0.22 -30.74
C LEU A 440 14.91 0.93 -31.29
N THR A 441 13.70 1.06 -30.76
CA THR A 441 12.91 2.29 -30.97
C THR A 441 13.58 3.46 -30.23
N PRO A 442 13.29 4.72 -30.60
CA PRO A 442 13.81 5.89 -29.87
C PRO A 442 13.48 5.87 -28.37
N GLU A 443 12.26 5.44 -28.03
CA GLU A 443 11.80 5.29 -26.64
C GLU A 443 12.60 4.23 -25.89
N GLN A 444 12.80 3.05 -26.50
CA GLN A 444 13.61 1.98 -25.92
C GLN A 444 15.06 2.41 -25.69
N ALA A 445 15.66 3.12 -26.66
CA ALA A 445 17.00 3.66 -26.54
C ALA A 445 17.09 4.70 -25.41
N GLN A 446 16.10 5.57 -25.28
CA GLN A 446 16.01 6.55 -24.19
C GLN A 446 15.92 5.87 -22.82
N THR A 447 15.08 4.83 -22.68
CA THR A 447 14.95 4.05 -21.45
C THR A 447 16.27 3.39 -21.05
N LEU A 448 16.97 2.74 -21.99
CA LEU A 448 18.26 2.12 -21.72
C LEU A 448 19.35 3.15 -21.38
N ARG A 449 19.38 4.30 -22.06
CA ARG A 449 20.27 5.42 -21.70
C ARG A 449 20.04 5.89 -20.26
N ARG A 450 18.79 6.02 -19.83
CA ARG A 450 18.44 6.38 -18.45
C ARG A 450 18.91 5.33 -17.45
N THR A 451 18.65 4.04 -17.71
CA THR A 451 19.10 2.93 -16.85
C THR A 451 20.64 2.91 -16.74
N GLY A 452 21.35 3.00 -17.87
CA GLY A 452 22.82 3.04 -17.88
C GLY A 452 23.38 4.24 -17.12
N SER A 453 22.82 5.43 -17.33
CA SER A 453 23.24 6.66 -16.63
C SER A 453 23.07 6.52 -15.11
N LEU A 454 21.95 5.96 -14.64
CA LEU A 454 21.73 5.69 -13.22
C LEU A 454 22.68 4.62 -12.66
N ALA A 455 23.04 3.60 -13.44
CA ALA A 455 24.04 2.60 -13.06
C ALA A 455 25.44 3.25 -12.91
N HIS A 456 25.85 4.12 -13.82
CA HIS A 456 27.09 4.89 -13.72
C HIS A 456 27.12 5.79 -12.47
N VAL A 457 26.03 6.53 -12.16
CA VAL A 457 25.94 7.33 -10.92
C VAL A 457 26.10 6.44 -9.68
N ARG A 458 25.48 5.26 -9.66
CA ARG A 458 25.62 4.32 -8.54
C ARG A 458 27.02 3.74 -8.45
N LEU A 459 27.69 3.49 -9.58
CA LEU A 459 29.08 3.02 -9.58
C LEU A 459 30.02 4.10 -9.02
N ALA A 460 29.83 5.35 -9.42
CA ALA A 460 30.56 6.48 -8.86
C ALA A 460 30.41 6.56 -7.34
N ALA A 461 29.20 6.33 -6.82
CA ALA A 461 28.95 6.29 -5.37
C ALA A 461 29.78 5.19 -4.67
N VAL A 462 29.81 3.97 -5.22
CA VAL A 462 30.64 2.87 -4.70
C VAL A 462 32.14 3.25 -4.76
N LEU A 463 32.60 3.86 -5.84
CA LEU A 463 34.00 4.29 -6.00
C LEU A 463 34.40 5.40 -5.02
N VAL A 464 33.53 6.38 -4.75
CA VAL A 464 33.77 7.41 -3.73
C VAL A 464 33.93 6.79 -2.35
N SER A 465 33.08 5.82 -1.98
CA SER A 465 33.18 5.12 -0.69
C SER A 465 34.52 4.37 -0.50
N ARG A 466 35.17 4.02 -1.62
CA ARG A 466 36.48 3.35 -1.68
C ARG A 466 37.65 4.32 -1.87
N ASN A 467 37.40 5.62 -1.84
CA ASN A 467 38.37 6.69 -2.09
C ASN A 467 38.98 6.67 -3.51
N SER A 468 38.29 6.07 -4.49
CA SER A 468 38.68 6.08 -5.92
C SER A 468 38.09 7.28 -6.66
N LEU A 469 38.40 8.50 -6.19
CA LEU A 469 37.72 9.73 -6.63
C LEU A 469 37.88 10.05 -8.13
N ALA A 470 39.03 9.72 -8.73
CA ALA A 470 39.26 9.96 -10.17
C ALA A 470 38.43 9.03 -11.07
N GLU A 471 38.24 7.78 -10.66
CA GLU A 471 37.36 6.84 -11.37
C GLU A 471 35.91 7.27 -11.18
N ALA A 472 35.50 7.66 -9.97
CA ALA A 472 34.17 8.19 -9.73
C ALA A 472 33.86 9.42 -10.60
N GLU A 473 34.85 10.29 -10.82
CA GLU A 473 34.75 11.44 -11.72
C GLU A 473 34.39 11.03 -13.15
N LEU A 474 35.09 10.00 -13.66
CA LEU A 474 34.89 9.47 -15.00
C LEU A 474 33.48 8.88 -15.15
N GLU A 475 33.03 8.11 -14.15
CA GLU A 475 31.70 7.51 -14.16
C GLU A 475 30.58 8.57 -14.14
N LEU A 476 30.71 9.64 -13.35
CA LEU A 476 29.73 10.74 -13.35
C LEU A 476 29.70 11.48 -14.70
N ARG A 477 30.85 11.69 -15.33
CA ARG A 477 30.92 12.32 -16.66
C ARG A 477 30.23 11.46 -17.72
N THR A 478 30.46 10.14 -17.68
CA THR A 478 29.78 9.18 -18.56
C THR A 478 28.27 9.20 -18.32
N ALA A 479 27.81 9.22 -17.06
CA ALA A 479 26.39 9.30 -16.72
C ALA A 479 25.71 10.55 -17.29
N LEU A 480 26.34 11.73 -17.15
CA LEU A 480 25.80 12.98 -17.68
C LEU A 480 25.78 12.99 -19.22
N ALA A 481 26.81 12.44 -19.87
CA ALA A 481 26.89 12.40 -21.34
C ALA A 481 25.94 11.37 -21.98
N MET A 482 25.58 10.33 -21.23
CA MET A 482 24.76 9.23 -21.72
C MET A 482 23.26 9.55 -21.73
N ASP A 483 22.76 10.41 -20.84
CA ASP A 483 21.32 10.67 -20.71
C ASP A 483 20.83 11.81 -21.62
N ASP A 484 19.63 11.67 -22.18
CA ASP A 484 18.99 12.72 -22.99
C ASP A 484 18.48 13.90 -22.14
N ALA A 485 18.33 13.72 -20.81
CA ALA A 485 18.01 14.76 -19.83
C ALA A 485 19.02 14.72 -18.67
N PRO A 486 20.23 15.27 -18.88
CA PRO A 486 21.33 15.26 -17.91
C PRO A 486 21.03 16.08 -16.64
N GLU A 487 20.10 17.03 -16.69
CA GLU A 487 19.64 17.80 -15.53
C GLU A 487 19.01 16.90 -14.46
N ILE A 488 18.27 15.86 -14.87
CA ILE A 488 17.68 14.87 -13.95
C ILE A 488 18.79 14.03 -13.29
N ILE A 489 19.84 13.67 -14.05
CA ILE A 489 20.99 12.94 -13.51
C ILE A 489 21.75 13.83 -12.51
N ALA A 490 21.93 15.11 -12.84
CA ALA A 490 22.57 16.08 -11.95
C ALA A 490 21.80 16.26 -10.64
N ASP A 491 20.46 16.34 -10.68
CA ASP A 491 19.62 16.39 -9.47
C ASP A 491 19.81 15.14 -8.58
N VAL A 492 19.91 13.96 -9.19
CA VAL A 492 20.19 12.72 -8.46
C VAL A 492 21.58 12.74 -7.80
N ILE A 493 22.58 13.35 -8.43
CA ILE A 493 23.92 13.50 -7.87
C ILE A 493 23.90 14.50 -6.70
N VAL A 494 23.33 15.69 -6.91
CA VAL A 494 23.31 16.78 -5.90
C VAL A 494 22.52 16.42 -4.66
N SER A 495 21.44 15.64 -4.80
CA SER A 495 20.64 15.17 -3.67
C SER A 495 21.34 14.15 -2.75
N ARG A 496 22.54 13.66 -3.12
CA ARG A 496 23.26 12.63 -2.36
C ARG A 496 24.51 13.19 -1.69
N SER A 497 24.48 13.28 -0.37
CA SER A 497 25.61 13.71 0.46
C SER A 497 26.88 12.87 0.29
N LEU A 498 26.75 11.62 -0.19
CA LEU A 498 27.88 10.73 -0.48
C LEU A 498 28.86 11.34 -1.50
N PHE A 499 28.40 12.23 -2.38
CA PHE A 499 29.27 12.89 -3.37
C PHE A 499 29.97 14.15 -2.84
N ALA A 500 29.82 14.51 -1.55
CA ALA A 500 30.50 15.64 -0.95
C ALA A 500 32.03 15.67 -1.20
N PRO A 501 32.78 14.54 -1.18
CA PRO A 501 34.21 14.54 -1.51
C PRO A 501 34.55 15.01 -2.93
N LEU A 502 33.57 15.06 -3.84
CA LEU A 502 33.75 15.53 -5.21
C LEU A 502 33.48 17.04 -5.37
N HIS A 503 32.98 17.75 -4.36
CA HIS A 503 32.64 19.18 -4.46
C HIS A 503 33.80 20.07 -4.92
N GLU A 504 35.04 19.71 -4.57
CA GLU A 504 36.25 20.44 -4.93
C GLU A 504 36.91 19.93 -6.22
N ARG A 505 36.31 18.96 -6.91
CA ARG A 505 36.81 18.37 -8.16
C ARG A 505 36.16 19.03 -9.38
N PRO A 506 36.83 19.04 -10.56
CA PRO A 506 36.29 19.66 -11.78
C PRO A 506 34.89 19.17 -12.19
N ILE A 507 34.59 17.88 -12.01
CA ILE A 507 33.27 17.30 -12.33
C ILE A 507 32.10 17.97 -11.64
N TRP A 508 32.29 18.54 -10.44
CA TRP A 508 31.19 19.16 -9.71
C TRP A 508 30.67 20.41 -10.43
N ALA A 509 31.56 21.15 -11.10
CA ALA A 509 31.15 22.26 -11.96
C ALA A 509 30.32 21.77 -13.16
N GLU A 510 30.65 20.60 -13.72
CA GLU A 510 29.87 19.98 -14.80
C GLU A 510 28.47 19.56 -14.32
N VAL A 511 28.37 18.96 -13.13
CA VAL A 511 27.10 18.58 -12.48
C VAL A 511 26.21 19.80 -12.25
N VAL A 512 26.74 20.87 -11.64
CA VAL A 512 25.98 22.11 -11.38
C VAL A 512 25.53 22.80 -12.67
N ALA A 513 26.38 22.78 -13.71
CA ALA A 513 26.02 23.31 -15.03
C ALA A 513 24.86 22.53 -15.66
N ALA A 514 24.92 21.20 -15.65
CA ALA A 514 23.86 20.32 -16.12
C ALA A 514 22.55 20.54 -15.35
N GLN A 515 22.60 20.62 -14.01
CA GLN A 515 21.43 20.87 -13.16
C GLN A 515 20.72 22.20 -13.51
N SER A 516 21.49 23.23 -13.85
CA SER A 516 20.96 24.56 -14.17
C SER A 516 20.34 24.65 -15.58
N GLY A 517 20.28 23.55 -16.33
CA GLY A 517 19.88 23.54 -17.74
C GLY A 517 20.84 24.32 -18.66
N ARG A 518 22.04 24.65 -18.17
CA ARG A 518 23.06 25.32 -18.97
C ARG A 518 23.82 24.22 -19.71
N GLY A 519 23.51 24.05 -20.99
CA GLY A 519 24.23 23.11 -21.86
C GLY A 519 25.75 23.27 -21.69
N LEU A 520 26.43 22.16 -21.39
CA LEU A 520 27.88 22.10 -21.28
C LEU A 520 28.47 22.35 -22.67
N THR A 521 28.78 23.61 -22.99
CA THR A 521 29.63 23.94 -24.12
C THR A 521 31.04 23.43 -23.79
N ILE A 522 31.35 22.22 -24.26
CA ILE A 522 32.63 21.54 -24.04
C ILE A 522 33.77 22.48 -24.44
N PHE A 523 34.64 22.78 -23.49
CA PHE A 523 35.90 23.49 -23.71
C PHE A 523 36.81 22.60 -24.58
N GLN A 524 36.93 22.91 -25.88
CA GLN A 524 38.05 22.41 -26.69
C GLN A 524 39.29 23.27 -26.36
N PRO A 525 40.40 22.69 -25.88
CA PRO A 525 41.62 23.46 -25.71
C PRO A 525 42.19 23.82 -27.10
N PRO A 526 42.72 25.04 -27.29
CA PRO A 526 43.38 25.40 -28.54
C PRO A 526 44.65 24.56 -28.73
N ARG A 527 44.91 24.20 -29.99
CA ARG A 527 46.14 23.52 -30.44
C ARG A 527 47.39 24.32 -30.16
#